data_AF-A0A9E4PR24-F1
#
_entry.id   AF-A0A9E4PR24-F1
#
_cell.length_a   1.000
_cell.length_b   1.000
_cell.length_c   1.000
_cell.angle_alpha   90.00
_cell.angle_beta   90.00
_cell.angle_gamma   90.00
#
_symmetry.space_group_name_H-M   'P 1'
#
loop_
_entity.id
_entity.type
_entity.pdbx_description
1 polymer ?
#
loop_
_entity_poly.entity_id
_entity_poly.type
_entity_poly.pdbx_seq_one_letter_code
_entity_poly.pdbx_strand_id
1 'polypeptide(L)'
;SYIRLYGDPGFDLTILPQMRALVEESLTGVALNAPVIGEVFTTQAGIHQAGLERQADAPGGLIYLAYDPALVGSEGAERHLVGALSGSEGIVAILNEEAEKRGVEQRFSSMSRVVKEIYDRVQEAYDGRYDEASDRWVDYREGFFKPDEIWQIAAESLGLDKE
;
A
#
# COMPACT_ATOMS: atom_id res chain seq x y z
N SER A 1 21.06 2.64 3.43
CA SER A 1 22.28 2.64 2.60
C SER A 1 23.01 3.99 2.52
N TYR A 2 22.37 5.15 2.72
CA TYR A 2 23.04 6.46 2.63
C TYR A 2 24.04 6.74 3.77
N ILE A 3 23.70 6.35 5.02
CA ILE A 3 24.59 6.43 6.20
C ILE A 3 25.88 5.60 6.02
N ARG A 4 25.84 4.51 5.23
CA ARG A 4 27.00 3.64 5.01
C ARG A 4 28.07 4.25 4.09
N LEU A 5 27.73 5.19 3.22
CA LEU A 5 28.67 5.77 2.25
C LEU A 5 29.26 7.11 2.70
N TYR A 6 28.52 7.93 3.45
CA TYR A 6 28.92 9.31 3.77
C TYR A 6 28.90 9.66 5.26
N GLY A 7 28.50 8.73 6.15
CA GLY A 7 28.30 9.01 7.57
C GLY A 7 26.98 9.72 7.86
N ASP A 8 26.74 10.02 9.14
CA ASP A 8 25.60 10.83 9.58
C ASP A 8 25.91 12.32 9.28
N PRO A 9 25.11 12.99 8.42
CA PRO A 9 25.32 14.40 8.09
C PRO A 9 24.98 15.36 9.25
N GLY A 10 24.46 14.85 10.38
CA GLY A 10 24.05 15.65 11.55
C GLY A 10 22.68 16.31 11.38
N PHE A 11 21.89 15.88 10.39
CA PHE A 11 20.52 16.35 10.20
C PHE A 11 19.53 15.40 10.87
N ASP A 12 18.52 15.97 11.52
CA ASP A 12 17.34 15.21 11.92
C ASP A 12 16.49 14.93 10.67
N LEU A 13 16.60 13.71 10.14
CA LEU A 13 15.83 13.29 8.96
C LEU A 13 14.39 12.90 9.29
N THR A 14 14.03 12.79 10.57
CA THR A 14 12.66 12.45 10.98
C THR A 14 11.67 13.58 10.72
N ILE A 15 12.16 14.80 10.48
CA ILE A 15 11.37 15.99 10.14
C ILE A 15 10.86 16.00 8.68
N LEU A 16 11.40 15.13 7.82
CA LEU A 16 11.11 15.14 6.38
C LEU A 16 9.60 15.05 6.02
N PRO A 17 8.76 14.26 6.70
CA PRO A 17 7.32 14.23 6.44
C PRO A 17 6.63 15.57 6.75
N GLN A 18 7.06 16.28 7.79
CA GLN A 18 6.52 17.60 8.14
C GLN A 18 6.95 18.65 7.13
N MET A 19 8.20 18.56 6.64
CA MET A 19 8.67 19.41 5.54
C MET A 19 7.85 19.17 4.26
N ARG A 20 7.56 17.91 3.93
CA ARG A 20 6.65 17.57 2.82
C ARG A 20 5.28 18.20 3.01
N ALA A 21 4.65 18.01 4.16
CA ALA A 21 3.32 18.56 4.44
C ALA A 21 3.29 20.09 4.26
N LEU A 22 4.31 20.80 4.76
CA LEU A 22 4.42 22.24 4.60
C LEU A 22 4.53 22.69 3.12
N VAL A 23 5.32 21.96 2.32
CA VAL A 23 5.47 22.23 0.88
C VAL A 23 4.17 21.97 0.13
N GLU A 24 3.48 20.88 0.45
CA GLU A 24 2.20 20.52 -0.15
C GLU A 24 1.11 21.54 0.19
N GLU A 25 1.08 22.04 1.44
CA GLU A 25 0.16 23.09 1.88
C GLU A 25 0.43 24.44 1.20
N SER A 26 1.71 24.80 1.04
CA SER A 26 2.10 26.16 0.65
C SER A 26 2.39 26.36 -0.83
N LEU A 27 2.71 25.29 -1.57
CA LEU A 27 3.28 25.40 -2.92
C LEU A 27 2.62 24.44 -3.93
N THR A 28 2.95 23.14 -3.84
CA THR A 28 2.53 22.11 -4.81
C THR A 28 2.64 20.73 -4.20
N GLY A 29 1.84 19.79 -4.72
CA GLY A 29 1.95 18.37 -4.38
C GLY A 29 3.37 17.84 -4.65
N VAL A 30 3.91 17.08 -3.70
CA VAL A 30 5.17 16.35 -3.89
C VAL A 30 4.89 15.15 -4.79
N ALA A 31 5.78 14.90 -5.74
CA ALA A 31 5.65 13.75 -6.63
C ALA A 31 5.69 12.44 -5.80
N LEU A 32 4.80 11.49 -6.11
CA LEU A 32 4.73 10.23 -5.37
C LEU A 32 6.04 9.42 -5.44
N ASN A 33 6.80 9.57 -6.52
CA ASN A 33 8.10 8.93 -6.71
C ASN A 33 9.29 9.77 -6.21
N ALA A 34 9.04 10.89 -5.51
CA ALA A 34 10.10 11.71 -4.95
C ALA A 34 10.94 10.87 -3.98
N PRO A 35 12.27 10.77 -4.18
CA PRO A 35 13.12 9.96 -3.31
C PRO A 35 12.98 10.38 -1.85
N VAL A 36 12.93 9.40 -0.94
CA VAL A 36 12.82 9.55 0.52
C VAL A 36 11.47 10.06 1.02
N ILE A 37 10.90 11.09 0.39
CA ILE A 37 9.72 11.81 0.90
C ILE A 37 8.41 11.48 0.19
N GLY A 38 8.46 10.83 -0.98
CA GLY A 38 7.29 10.31 -1.69
C GLY A 38 6.78 9.01 -1.08
N GLU A 39 5.87 8.34 -1.78
CA GLU A 39 5.33 7.02 -1.44
C GLU A 39 6.29 5.88 -1.82
N VAL A 40 7.59 6.10 -1.60
CA VAL A 40 8.69 5.25 -2.13
C VAL A 40 9.00 4.01 -1.29
N PHE A 41 8.33 3.85 -0.15
CA PHE A 41 8.45 2.66 0.72
C PHE A 41 7.35 1.62 0.46
N THR A 42 6.56 1.83 -0.59
CA THR A 42 5.44 0.97 -0.96
C THR A 42 5.82 0.00 -2.07
N THR A 43 5.07 -1.10 -2.21
CA THR A 43 5.18 -2.01 -3.34
C THR A 43 3.81 -2.51 -3.80
N GLN A 44 3.65 -2.60 -5.12
CA GLN A 44 2.47 -3.17 -5.74
C GLN A 44 2.64 -4.67 -6.04
N ALA A 45 3.83 -5.11 -6.47
CA ALA A 45 3.99 -6.47 -6.98
C ALA A 45 3.77 -7.51 -5.87
N GLY A 46 2.85 -8.46 -6.10
CA GLY A 46 2.49 -9.48 -5.10
C GLY A 46 3.68 -10.27 -4.54
N ILE A 47 4.68 -10.56 -5.37
CA ILE A 47 5.92 -11.24 -4.92
C ILE A 47 6.73 -10.40 -3.93
N HIS A 48 6.73 -9.07 -4.08
CA HIS A 48 7.43 -8.16 -3.18
C HIS A 48 6.65 -7.97 -1.89
N GLN A 49 5.31 -7.90 -1.97
CA GLN A 49 4.42 -7.83 -0.80
C GLN A 49 4.64 -9.06 0.10
N ALA A 50 4.64 -10.25 -0.49
CA ALA A 50 4.92 -11.50 0.23
C ALA A 50 6.32 -11.51 0.88
N GLY A 51 7.32 -10.92 0.21
CA GLY A 51 8.66 -10.82 0.78
C GLY A 51 8.77 -9.79 1.90
N LEU A 52 8.06 -8.66 1.83
CA LEU A 52 8.03 -7.66 2.90
C LEU A 52 7.41 -8.22 4.18
N GLU A 53 6.36 -9.03 4.09
CA GLU A 53 5.76 -9.69 5.26
C GLU A 53 6.73 -10.66 5.95
N ARG A 54 7.63 -11.28 5.18
CA ARG A 54 8.62 -12.25 5.70
C ARG A 54 9.96 -11.62 6.06
N GLN A 55 10.13 -10.31 5.88
CA GLN A 55 11.43 -9.68 6.07
C GLN A 55 11.89 -9.69 7.53
N ALA A 56 10.96 -9.78 8.48
CA ALA A 56 11.29 -9.92 9.91
C ALA A 56 12.06 -11.23 10.20
N ASP A 57 11.84 -12.25 9.37
CA ASP A 57 12.52 -13.56 9.47
C ASP A 57 13.84 -13.59 8.69
N ALA A 58 14.16 -12.52 7.94
CA ALA A 58 15.35 -12.49 7.09
C ALA A 58 16.61 -12.15 7.91
N PRO A 59 17.63 -13.02 7.94
CA PRO A 59 18.87 -12.77 8.70
C PRO A 59 19.63 -11.52 8.26
N GLY A 60 19.41 -11.07 7.01
CA GLY A 60 20.05 -9.90 6.41
C GLY A 60 19.33 -8.57 6.66
N GLY A 61 18.21 -8.57 7.37
CA GLY A 61 17.34 -7.39 7.55
C GLY A 61 16.42 -7.15 6.35
N LEU A 62 16.18 -5.88 6.02
CA LEU A 62 15.21 -5.47 5.01
C LEU A 62 15.52 -6.04 3.62
N ILE A 63 14.53 -6.67 2.98
CA ILE A 63 14.69 -7.36 1.68
C ILE A 63 14.56 -6.37 0.50
N TYR A 64 13.55 -5.50 0.53
CA TYR A 64 13.23 -4.56 -0.56
C TYR A 64 13.42 -3.09 -0.20
N LEU A 65 13.75 -2.79 1.06
CA LEU A 65 13.98 -1.43 1.53
C LEU A 65 15.46 -1.18 1.72
N ALA A 66 15.95 -0.06 1.20
CA ALA A 66 17.36 0.32 1.31
C ALA A 66 17.76 0.73 2.74
N TYR A 67 16.78 1.08 3.58
CA TYR A 67 16.90 1.48 4.98
C TYR A 67 15.53 1.45 5.64
N ASP A 68 15.50 1.48 6.97
CA ASP A 68 14.26 1.54 7.75
C ASP A 68 13.56 2.90 7.51
N PRO A 69 12.29 2.93 7.05
CA PRO A 69 11.53 4.17 6.88
C PRO A 69 11.45 5.04 8.15
N ALA A 70 11.56 4.44 9.34
CA ALA A 70 11.60 5.18 10.61
C ALA A 70 12.74 6.19 10.67
N LEU A 71 13.87 5.92 10.00
CA LEU A 71 15.02 6.83 9.95
C LEU A 71 14.72 8.16 9.26
N VAL A 72 13.61 8.24 8.52
CA VAL A 72 13.17 9.44 7.80
C VAL A 72 11.75 9.86 8.20
N GLY A 73 11.31 9.45 9.40
CA GLY A 73 10.00 9.81 9.95
C GLY A 73 8.81 9.15 9.25
N SER A 74 9.04 8.15 8.39
CA SER A 74 8.00 7.45 7.64
C SER A 74 7.55 6.16 8.34
N GLU A 75 7.45 6.21 9.67
CA GLU A 75 6.97 5.10 10.50
C GLU A 75 5.50 4.80 10.18
N GLY A 76 5.15 3.51 10.10
CA GLY A 76 3.77 3.11 9.81
C GLY A 76 3.25 3.49 8.42
N ALA A 77 4.12 3.93 7.50
CA ALA A 77 3.74 4.11 6.10
C ALA A 77 3.22 2.78 5.54
N GLU A 78 2.06 2.83 4.89
CA GLU A 78 1.50 1.70 4.14
C GLU A 78 2.57 1.15 3.21
N ARG A 79 2.78 -0.17 3.25
CA ARG A 79 3.82 -0.84 2.47
C ARG A 79 3.25 -1.50 1.23
N HIS A 80 1.94 -1.66 1.17
CA HIS A 80 1.25 -2.39 0.12
C HIS A 80 0.37 -1.45 -0.69
N LEU A 81 0.58 -1.44 -2.01
CA LEU A 81 -0.36 -0.85 -2.95
C LEU A 81 -1.20 -1.97 -3.58
N VAL A 82 -2.52 -1.85 -3.50
CA VAL A 82 -3.42 -2.82 -4.15
C VAL A 82 -3.80 -2.30 -5.53
N GLY A 83 -3.39 -3.06 -6.55
CA GLY A 83 -3.60 -2.72 -7.95
C GLY A 83 -3.55 -3.95 -8.87
N ALA A 84 -3.49 -3.76 -10.19
CA ALA A 84 -3.49 -4.87 -11.15
C ALA A 84 -2.47 -5.99 -10.87
N LEU A 85 -1.27 -5.63 -10.40
CA LEU A 85 -0.18 -6.57 -10.10
C LEU A 85 -0.10 -7.03 -8.63
N SER A 86 -1.06 -6.62 -7.78
CA SER A 86 -1.04 -6.99 -6.37
C SER A 86 -1.45 -8.44 -6.14
N GLY A 87 -0.84 -9.04 -5.11
CA GLY A 87 -1.20 -10.37 -4.65
C GLY A 87 -2.21 -10.32 -3.50
N SER A 88 -2.70 -11.49 -3.11
CA SER A 88 -3.55 -11.64 -1.93
C SER A 88 -2.87 -11.19 -0.63
N GLU A 89 -1.54 -11.30 -0.52
CA GLU A 89 -0.80 -10.88 0.67
C GLU A 89 -0.92 -9.37 0.95
N GLY A 90 -0.85 -8.52 -0.09
CA GLY A 90 -1.06 -7.08 0.09
C GLY A 90 -2.48 -6.76 0.55
N ILE A 91 -3.49 -7.47 0.01
CA ILE A 91 -4.89 -7.34 0.44
C ILE A 91 -5.04 -7.78 1.90
N VAL A 92 -4.43 -8.89 2.30
CA VAL A 92 -4.48 -9.42 3.67
C VAL A 92 -3.86 -8.45 4.66
N ALA A 93 -2.71 -7.84 4.32
CA ALA A 93 -2.04 -6.87 5.16
C ALA A 93 -2.95 -5.65 5.42
N ILE A 94 -3.42 -5.00 4.35
CA ILE A 94 -4.32 -3.85 4.43
C ILE A 94 -5.59 -4.20 5.20
N LEU A 95 -6.24 -5.32 4.86
CA LEU A 95 -7.52 -5.69 5.46
C LEU A 95 -7.40 -5.96 6.97
N ASN A 96 -6.32 -6.61 7.41
CA ASN A 96 -6.08 -6.85 8.84
C ASN A 96 -5.75 -5.56 9.58
N GLU A 97 -5.01 -4.64 8.97
CA GLU A 97 -4.75 -3.32 9.56
C GLU A 97 -6.06 -2.52 9.71
N GLU A 98 -6.91 -2.51 8.68
CA GLU A 98 -8.20 -1.82 8.71
C GLU A 98 -9.17 -2.46 9.72
N ALA A 99 -9.15 -3.79 9.89
CA ALA A 99 -9.89 -4.51 10.92
C ALA A 99 -9.45 -4.08 12.32
N GLU A 100 -8.12 -4.03 12.57
CA GLU A 100 -7.54 -3.64 13.84
C GLU A 100 -7.89 -2.19 14.21
N LYS A 101 -7.76 -1.24 13.25
CA LYS A 101 -8.17 0.16 13.43
C LYS A 101 -9.65 0.32 13.81
N ARG A 102 -10.50 -0.61 13.35
CA ARG A 102 -11.95 -0.63 13.61
C ARG A 102 -12.36 -1.49 14.81
N GLY A 103 -11.39 -2.10 15.51
CA GLY A 103 -11.67 -2.97 16.65
C GLY A 103 -12.35 -4.28 16.28
N VAL A 104 -12.22 -4.74 15.04
CA VAL A 104 -12.75 -6.03 14.58
C VAL A 104 -11.72 -7.12 14.89
N GLU A 105 -12.07 -8.07 15.76
CA GLU A 105 -11.16 -9.15 16.18
C GLU A 105 -10.89 -10.21 15.10
N GLN A 106 -11.61 -10.15 13.97
CA GLN A 106 -11.45 -11.10 12.87
C GLN A 106 -10.09 -10.93 12.19
N ARG A 107 -9.35 -12.03 12.07
CA ARG A 107 -8.11 -12.11 11.29
C ARG A 107 -8.39 -12.75 9.93
N PHE A 108 -7.84 -12.16 8.88
CA PHE A 108 -7.95 -12.62 7.51
C PHE A 108 -6.63 -13.25 7.05
N SER A 109 -6.73 -14.23 6.15
CA SER A 109 -5.58 -14.85 5.48
C SER A 109 -5.86 -14.99 3.99
N SER A 110 -4.84 -15.37 3.21
CA SER A 110 -5.00 -15.59 1.77
C SER A 110 -6.00 -16.70 1.42
N MET A 111 -6.38 -17.55 2.39
CA MET A 111 -7.41 -18.58 2.24
C MET A 111 -8.83 -18.08 2.57
N SER A 112 -8.97 -16.86 3.09
CA SER A 112 -10.27 -16.28 3.43
C SER A 112 -11.08 -16.00 2.17
N ARG A 113 -12.35 -16.43 2.14
CA ARG A 113 -13.26 -16.19 1.00
C ARG A 113 -13.40 -14.70 0.66
N VAL A 114 -13.46 -13.84 1.68
CA VAL A 114 -13.53 -12.38 1.50
C VAL A 114 -12.28 -11.82 0.83
N VAL A 115 -11.08 -12.35 1.11
CA VAL A 115 -9.84 -11.93 0.46
C VAL A 115 -9.85 -12.29 -1.01
N LYS A 116 -10.37 -13.49 -1.36
CA LYS A 116 -10.58 -13.87 -2.75
C LYS A 116 -11.58 -12.94 -3.46
N GLU A 117 -12.71 -12.64 -2.83
CA GLU A 117 -13.71 -11.73 -3.41
C GLU A 117 -13.13 -10.32 -3.64
N ILE A 118 -12.33 -9.80 -2.70
CA ILE A 118 -11.60 -8.53 -2.88
C ILE A 118 -10.63 -8.65 -4.06
N TYR A 119 -9.83 -9.71 -4.11
CA TYR A 119 -8.88 -9.93 -5.19
C TYR A 119 -9.57 -9.94 -6.56
N ASP A 120 -10.65 -10.71 -6.70
CA ASP A 120 -11.40 -10.83 -7.94
C ASP A 120 -12.00 -9.47 -8.36
N ARG A 121 -12.57 -8.69 -7.42
CA ARG A 121 -13.09 -7.33 -7.70
C ARG A 121 -11.99 -6.34 -8.07
N VAL A 122 -10.82 -6.44 -7.44
CA VAL A 122 -9.66 -5.62 -7.79
C VAL A 122 -9.26 -5.90 -9.23
N GLN A 123 -9.13 -7.17 -9.62
CA GLN A 123 -8.77 -7.55 -11.00
C GLN A 123 -9.83 -7.06 -12.00
N GLU A 124 -11.12 -7.29 -11.74
CA GLU A 124 -12.22 -6.84 -12.61
C GLU A 124 -12.19 -5.32 -12.83
N ALA A 125 -11.90 -4.54 -11.78
CA ALA A 125 -11.80 -3.08 -11.90
C ALA A 125 -10.65 -2.61 -12.80
N TYR A 126 -9.56 -3.38 -12.93
CA TYR A 126 -8.45 -3.04 -13.83
C TYR A 126 -8.64 -3.58 -15.24
N ASP A 127 -9.36 -4.69 -15.41
CA ASP A 127 -9.68 -5.22 -16.73
C ASP A 127 -10.58 -4.25 -17.52
N GLY A 128 -11.53 -3.60 -16.85
CA GLY A 128 -12.48 -2.68 -17.48
C GLY A 128 -13.38 -3.39 -18.51
N ARG A 129 -13.91 -2.63 -19.48
CA ARG A 129 -14.75 -3.16 -20.56
C ARG A 129 -14.29 -2.65 -21.92
N TYR A 130 -14.21 -3.54 -22.91
CA TYR A 130 -14.01 -3.13 -24.30
C TYR A 130 -15.30 -2.55 -24.88
N ASP A 131 -15.26 -1.30 -25.36
CA ASP A 131 -16.34 -0.66 -26.10
C ASP A 131 -16.08 -0.77 -27.61
N GLU A 132 -16.80 -1.67 -28.28
CA GLU A 132 -16.70 -1.88 -29.73
C GLU A 132 -17.08 -0.63 -30.54
N ALA A 133 -17.95 0.24 -30.02
CA ALA A 133 -18.41 1.42 -30.74
C ALA A 133 -17.32 2.50 -30.85
N SER A 134 -16.43 2.57 -29.85
CA SER A 134 -15.30 3.51 -29.83
C SER A 134 -13.93 2.84 -29.97
N ASP A 135 -13.91 1.52 -30.21
CA ASP A 135 -12.73 0.67 -30.41
C ASP A 135 -11.65 0.87 -29.33
N ARG A 136 -12.09 0.92 -28.06
CA ARG A 136 -11.21 1.17 -26.91
C ARG A 136 -11.74 0.56 -25.63
N TRP A 137 -10.83 0.35 -24.68
CA TRP A 137 -11.19 0.01 -23.29
C TRP A 137 -11.73 1.23 -22.57
N VAL A 138 -12.80 1.04 -21.81
CA VAL A 138 -13.46 2.02 -20.94
C VAL A 138 -13.70 1.41 -19.56
N ASP A 139 -14.06 2.24 -18.58
CA ASP A 139 -14.43 1.82 -17.22
C ASP A 139 -13.33 1.00 -16.48
N TYR A 140 -12.06 1.16 -16.85
CA TYR A 140 -10.93 0.59 -16.13
C TYR A 140 -10.39 1.58 -15.09
N ARG A 141 -9.83 1.05 -13.99
CA ARG A 141 -9.25 1.83 -12.91
C ARG A 141 -7.82 2.28 -13.26
N GLU A 142 -7.51 3.55 -13.01
CA GLU A 142 -6.18 4.13 -13.25
C GLU A 142 -5.30 4.26 -11.99
N GLY A 143 -5.91 4.32 -10.80
CA GLY A 143 -5.20 4.47 -9.52
C GLY A 143 -5.28 3.24 -8.62
N PHE A 144 -4.57 3.23 -7.50
CA PHE A 144 -4.62 2.14 -6.51
C PHE A 144 -5.91 2.15 -5.69
N PHE A 145 -6.32 0.99 -5.18
CA PHE A 145 -7.37 0.91 -4.17
C PHE A 145 -6.86 1.48 -2.84
N LYS A 146 -7.67 2.34 -2.22
CA LYS A 146 -7.42 2.85 -0.87
C LYS A 146 -7.78 1.81 0.19
N PRO A 147 -7.17 1.86 1.38
CA PRO A 147 -7.52 0.97 2.49
C PRO A 147 -9.02 0.94 2.81
N ASP A 148 -9.67 2.11 2.83
CA ASP A 148 -11.12 2.21 3.07
C ASP A 148 -11.96 1.52 1.99
N GLU A 149 -11.53 1.55 0.72
CA GLU A 149 -12.23 0.86 -0.38
C GLU A 149 -12.11 -0.66 -0.21
N ILE A 150 -10.94 -1.15 0.20
CA ILE A 150 -10.71 -2.57 0.50
C ILE A 150 -11.58 -3.01 1.68
N TRP A 151 -11.65 -2.19 2.73
CA TRP A 151 -12.52 -2.44 3.88
C TRP A 151 -14.00 -2.48 3.47
N GLN A 152 -14.46 -1.54 2.66
CA GLN A 152 -15.85 -1.48 2.21
C GLN A 152 -16.24 -2.75 1.43
N ILE A 153 -15.39 -3.22 0.51
CA ILE A 153 -15.64 -4.49 -0.18
C ILE A 153 -15.77 -5.65 0.82
N ALA A 154 -14.92 -5.68 1.85
CA ALA A 154 -15.00 -6.70 2.88
C ALA A 154 -16.29 -6.61 3.72
N ALA A 155 -16.69 -5.40 4.10
CA ALA A 155 -17.88 -5.13 4.89
C ALA A 155 -19.16 -5.57 4.16
N GLU A 156 -19.25 -5.31 2.86
CA GLU A 156 -20.34 -5.79 2.00
C GLU A 156 -20.40 -7.32 1.98
N SER A 157 -19.26 -7.98 1.77
CA SER A 157 -19.13 -9.44 1.73
C SER A 157 -19.45 -10.13 3.06
N LEU A 158 -19.12 -9.46 4.19
CA LEU A 158 -19.36 -9.95 5.54
C LEU A 158 -20.75 -9.56 6.07
N GLY A 159 -21.47 -8.68 5.37
CA GLY A 159 -22.77 -8.17 5.80
C GLY A 159 -22.71 -7.19 6.97
N LEU A 160 -21.58 -6.51 7.14
CA LEU A 160 -21.35 -5.51 8.20
C LEU A 160 -21.97 -4.14 7.86
N ASP A 161 -22.31 -3.88 6.60
CA ASP A 161 -22.95 -2.63 6.14
C ASP A 161 -24.48 -2.60 6.35
N LYS A 162 -25.03 -3.51 7.16
CA LYS A 162 -26.47 -3.60 7.45
C LYS A 162 -26.79 -3.10 8.85
N GLU A 163 -26.65 -1.79 9.08
CA GLU A 163 -27.38 -1.05 10.12
C GLU A 163 -27.96 0.25 9.57
#